data_AF-A0A6P8MI43-F1
#
_entry.id   AF-A0A6P8MI43-F1
#
_cell.length_a   1.000
_cell.length_b   1.000
_cell.length_c   1.000
_cell.angle_alpha   90.00
_cell.angle_beta   90.00
_cell.angle_gamma   90.00
#
_symmetry.space_group_name_H-M   'P 1'
#
loop_
_entity.id
_entity.type
_entity.pdbx_description
1 polymer ?
#
loop_
_entity_poly.entity_id
_entity_poly.type
_entity_poly.pdbx_seq_one_letter_code
_entity_poly.pdbx_strand_id
1 'polypeptide(L)'
;MSLPVVSKASQWSPVRLEKDVLESIECAKAKFGGVNVLINSAGVVGYENIYDFKNKKPHSVDLYRCVFETNVWGLFNVTRLMVGLMAKNKPDSNQQRGVIINLSSMMAYEPPPGLVAYGATKSAVSGMTIPLARGLASQGIRVITICPGYIDSPMTGVLVLQLVCNV
;
A
#
# COMPACT_ATOMS: atom_id res chain seq x y z
N MET A 1 -15.35 -8.63 -24.82
CA MET A 1 -16.04 -8.14 -23.61
C MET A 1 -15.13 -7.16 -22.91
N SER A 2 -15.28 -5.85 -23.18
CA SER A 2 -14.53 -4.79 -22.53
C SER A 2 -15.04 -4.62 -21.09
N LEU A 3 -14.16 -4.81 -20.11
CA LEU A 3 -14.48 -4.48 -18.72
C LEU A 3 -14.81 -2.98 -18.62
N PRO A 4 -15.86 -2.60 -17.87
CA PRO A 4 -16.22 -1.20 -17.71
C PRO A 4 -15.09 -0.47 -17.00
N VAL A 5 -14.46 0.46 -17.70
CA VAL A 5 -13.58 1.47 -17.11
C VAL A 5 -14.44 2.31 -16.16
N VAL A 6 -14.22 2.14 -14.85
CA VAL A 6 -14.95 2.87 -13.81
C VAL A 6 -14.56 4.36 -13.91
N SER A 7 -15.34 5.13 -14.65
CA SER A 7 -15.22 6.58 -14.76
C SER A 7 -15.90 7.25 -13.56
N LYS A 8 -15.14 7.66 -12.55
CA LYS A 8 -15.40 8.86 -11.71
C LYS A 8 -14.30 9.02 -10.64
N ALA A 9 -13.61 10.16 -10.68
CA ALA A 9 -12.69 10.60 -9.62
C ALA A 9 -13.37 10.74 -8.23
N SER A 10 -14.71 10.72 -8.16
CA SER A 10 -15.51 10.82 -6.94
C SER A 10 -15.74 9.51 -6.18
N GLN A 11 -15.13 8.39 -6.60
CA GLN A 11 -15.21 7.09 -5.90
C GLN A 11 -13.90 6.67 -5.22
N TRP A 12 -12.86 7.51 -5.28
CA TRP A 12 -11.57 7.22 -4.70
C TRP A 12 -11.54 7.74 -3.26
N SER A 13 -11.49 6.82 -2.30
CA SER A 13 -11.31 7.15 -0.88
C SER A 13 -9.82 7.22 -0.55
N PRO A 14 -9.26 8.40 -0.22
CA PRO A 14 -7.90 8.53 0.24
C PRO A 14 -7.60 7.62 1.44
N VAL A 15 -6.68 6.67 1.27
CA VAL A 15 -6.22 5.78 2.35
C VAL A 15 -5.60 6.53 3.54
N ARG A 16 -5.19 7.79 3.31
CA ARG A 16 -4.61 8.70 4.30
C ARG A 16 -5.63 9.27 5.28
N LEU A 17 -6.92 9.29 4.92
CA LEU A 17 -7.97 9.90 5.74
C LEU A 17 -8.79 8.82 6.43
N GLU A 18 -8.77 8.82 7.77
CA GLU A 18 -9.51 7.86 8.59
C GLU A 18 -11.01 7.86 8.29
N LYS A 19 -11.62 9.03 8.14
CA LYS A 19 -13.03 9.19 7.80
C LYS A 19 -13.39 8.41 6.52
N ASP A 20 -12.64 8.62 5.44
CA ASP A 20 -12.95 8.05 4.13
C ASP A 20 -12.74 6.52 4.12
N VAL A 21 -11.78 6.03 4.91
CA VAL A 21 -11.58 4.60 5.13
C VAL A 21 -12.76 4.00 5.91
N LEU A 22 -13.22 4.65 6.98
CA LEU A 22 -14.38 4.20 7.76
C LEU A 22 -15.66 4.16 6.91
N GLU A 23 -15.90 5.19 6.08
CA GLU A 23 -17.03 5.21 5.15
C GLU A 23 -16.97 4.05 4.15
N SER A 24 -15.76 3.74 3.65
CA SER A 24 -15.55 2.61 2.73
C SER A 24 -15.81 1.25 3.41
N ILE A 25 -15.41 1.11 4.68
CA ILE A 25 -15.65 -0.09 5.50
C ILE A 25 -17.14 -0.29 5.74
N GLU A 26 -17.86 0.77 6.14
CA GLU A 26 -19.31 0.69 6.37
C GLU A 26 -20.07 0.40 5.06
N CYS A 27 -19.63 0.97 3.93
CA CYS A 27 -20.18 0.63 2.62
C CYS A 27 -19.99 -0.86 2.28
N ALA A 28 -18.79 -1.42 2.50
CA ALA A 28 -18.51 -2.83 2.24
C ALA A 28 -19.35 -3.75 3.12
N LYS A 29 -19.45 -3.42 4.41
CA LYS A 29 -20.28 -4.13 5.40
C LYS A 29 -21.76 -4.07 5.05
N ALA A 30 -22.29 -2.90 4.68
CA ALA A 30 -23.71 -2.75 4.32
C ALA A 30 -24.07 -3.54 3.06
N LYS A 31 -23.15 -3.62 2.09
CA LYS A 31 -23.39 -4.27 0.80
C LYS A 31 -23.12 -5.78 0.81
N PHE A 32 -22.12 -6.24 1.55
CA PHE A 32 -21.62 -7.61 1.50
C PHE A 32 -21.67 -8.35 2.85
N GLY A 33 -22.04 -7.67 3.93
CA GLY A 33 -22.12 -8.25 5.29
C GLY A 33 -20.78 -8.41 6.02
N GLY A 34 -19.65 -8.25 5.32
CA GLY A 34 -18.31 -8.36 5.88
C GLY A 34 -17.21 -8.26 4.82
N VAL A 35 -15.96 -8.45 5.25
CA VAL A 35 -14.78 -8.43 4.37
C VAL A 35 -13.87 -9.59 4.73
N ASN A 36 -13.58 -10.49 3.79
CA ASN A 36 -12.69 -11.64 4.01
C ASN A 36 -11.24 -11.37 3.58
N VAL A 37 -11.04 -10.44 2.64
CA VAL A 37 -9.74 -10.15 2.04
C VAL A 37 -9.52 -8.65 2.01
N LEU A 38 -8.40 -8.20 2.57
CA LEU A 38 -7.88 -6.84 2.41
C LEU A 38 -6.62 -6.88 1.56
N ILE A 39 -6.58 -6.11 0.47
CA ILE A 39 -5.38 -5.94 -0.36
C ILE A 39 -4.92 -4.48 -0.27
N ASN A 40 -3.82 -4.24 0.43
CA ASN A 40 -3.19 -2.93 0.52
C ASN A 40 -2.31 -2.71 -0.72
N SER A 41 -2.92 -2.20 -1.79
CA SER A 41 -2.26 -1.93 -3.08
C SER A 41 -2.02 -0.45 -3.37
N ALA A 42 -2.66 0.47 -2.64
CA ALA A 42 -2.48 1.91 -2.85
C ALA A 42 -1.03 2.31 -2.57
N GLY A 43 -0.41 3.05 -3.49
CA GLY A 43 0.95 3.53 -3.32
C GLY A 43 1.38 4.50 -4.42
N VAL A 44 2.41 5.26 -4.12
CA VAL A 44 3.06 6.24 -5.01
C VAL A 44 4.57 6.03 -5.01
N VAL A 45 5.22 6.46 -6.08
CA VAL A 45 6.68 6.48 -6.21
C VAL A 45 7.17 7.90 -6.03
N GLY A 46 8.20 8.09 -5.21
CA GLY A 46 8.97 9.33 -5.16
C GLY A 46 10.37 9.06 -5.71
N TYR A 47 10.71 9.75 -6.80
CA TYR A 47 12.04 9.73 -7.41
C TYR A 47 12.72 11.08 -7.20
N GLU A 48 13.71 11.14 -6.32
CA GLU A 48 14.59 12.28 -6.14
C GLU A 48 15.91 11.78 -5.52
N ASN A 49 17.04 12.25 -6.06
CA ASN A 49 18.35 11.94 -5.47
C ASN A 49 18.46 12.54 -4.08
N ILE A 50 19.27 11.93 -3.20
CA ILE A 50 19.49 12.46 -1.84
C ILE A 50 19.99 13.93 -1.88
N TYR A 51 20.79 14.24 -2.90
CA TYR A 51 21.24 15.57 -3.23
C TYR A 51 21.42 15.71 -4.75
N ASP A 52 20.86 16.76 -5.34
CA ASP A 52 21.12 17.16 -6.72
C ASP A 52 22.34 18.09 -6.73
N PHE A 53 23.49 17.57 -7.13
CA PHE A 53 24.74 18.31 -7.18
C PHE A 53 24.77 19.40 -8.27
N LYS A 54 23.98 19.26 -9.33
CA LYS A 54 23.92 20.25 -10.43
C LYS A 54 23.19 21.49 -9.96
N ASN A 55 22.05 21.31 -9.31
CA ASN A 55 21.22 22.41 -8.80
C ASN A 55 21.51 22.76 -7.34
N LYS A 56 22.49 22.09 -6.71
CA LYS A 56 22.87 22.26 -5.30
C LYS A 56 21.67 22.15 -4.34
N LYS A 57 20.77 21.21 -4.62
CA LYS A 57 19.48 21.09 -3.94
C LYS A 57 19.39 19.77 -3.17
N PRO A 58 19.10 19.77 -1.86
CA PRO A 58 18.83 18.53 -1.13
C PRO A 58 17.47 17.93 -1.51
N HIS A 59 17.32 16.63 -1.26
CA HIS A 59 16.04 15.94 -1.40
C HIS A 59 14.92 16.66 -0.63
N SER A 60 13.74 16.76 -1.22
CA SER A 60 12.57 17.36 -0.58
C SER A 60 12.07 16.48 0.57
N VAL A 61 12.07 17.04 1.78
CA VAL A 61 11.46 16.37 2.95
C VAL A 61 9.95 16.21 2.76
N ASP A 62 9.29 17.14 2.07
CA ASP A 62 7.85 17.07 1.83
C ASP A 62 7.49 15.96 0.83
N LEU A 63 8.31 15.75 -0.21
CA LEU A 63 8.15 14.59 -1.08
C LEU A 63 8.34 13.30 -0.29
N TYR A 64 9.40 13.23 0.53
CA TYR A 64 9.67 12.06 1.37
C TYR A 64 8.48 11.74 2.30
N ARG A 65 7.95 12.75 2.99
CA ARG A 65 6.75 12.62 3.85
C ARG A 65 5.54 12.16 3.06
N CYS A 66 5.26 12.77 1.90
CA CYS A 66 4.10 12.42 1.07
C CYS A 66 4.11 10.94 0.63
N VAL A 67 5.28 10.43 0.25
CA VAL A 67 5.47 9.02 -0.13
C VAL A 67 5.21 8.10 1.08
N PHE A 68 5.74 8.45 2.26
CA PHE A 68 5.47 7.72 3.50
C PHE A 68 3.99 7.75 3.90
N GLU A 69 3.36 8.92 3.89
CA GLU A 69 1.95 9.10 4.22
C GLU A 69 1.06 8.16 3.42
N THR A 70 1.32 8.02 2.13
CA THR A 70 0.52 7.16 1.27
C THR A 70 0.88 5.69 1.46
N ASN A 71 2.16 5.34 1.33
CA ASN A 71 2.60 3.94 1.24
C ASN A 71 2.60 3.21 2.58
N VAL A 72 2.88 3.93 3.68
CA VAL A 72 3.08 3.35 5.01
C VAL A 72 1.90 3.70 5.91
N TRP A 73 1.64 4.99 6.12
CA TRP A 73 0.58 5.43 7.03
C TRP A 73 -0.80 5.06 6.49
N GLY A 74 -1.03 5.22 5.18
CA GLY A 74 -2.26 4.79 4.53
C GLY A 74 -2.53 3.29 4.69
N LEU A 75 -1.52 2.45 4.45
CA LEU A 75 -1.62 1.01 4.66
C LEU A 75 -1.95 0.66 6.12
N PHE A 76 -1.24 1.27 7.06
CA PHE A 76 -1.48 1.05 8.49
C PHE A 76 -2.90 1.49 8.89
N ASN A 77 -3.34 2.65 8.39
CA ASN A 77 -4.66 3.22 8.64
C ASN A 77 -5.78 2.28 8.16
N VAL A 78 -5.69 1.80 6.91
CA VAL A 78 -6.66 0.85 6.37
C VAL A 78 -6.65 -0.45 7.17
N THR A 79 -5.47 -0.97 7.48
CA THR A 79 -5.32 -2.23 8.23
C THR A 79 -5.94 -2.14 9.62
N ARG A 80 -5.58 -1.13 10.43
CA ARG A 80 -6.07 -1.01 11.82
C ARG A 80 -7.59 -0.84 11.89
N LEU A 81 -8.21 -0.20 10.90
CA LEU A 81 -9.65 0.05 10.86
C LEU A 81 -10.42 -1.18 10.36
N MET A 82 -9.86 -1.91 9.39
CA MET A 82 -10.51 -3.06 8.77
C MET A 82 -10.50 -4.33 9.66
N VAL A 83 -9.44 -4.55 10.44
CA VAL A 83 -9.28 -5.79 11.23
C VAL A 83 -10.44 -6.05 12.19
N GLY A 84 -11.04 -5.00 12.75
CA GLY A 84 -12.20 -5.12 13.63
C GLY A 84 -13.46 -5.66 12.93
N LEU A 85 -13.62 -5.35 11.63
CA LEU A 85 -14.67 -5.93 10.80
C LEU A 85 -14.35 -7.38 10.46
N MET A 86 -13.10 -7.66 10.04
CA MET A 86 -12.67 -9.03 9.69
C MET A 86 -12.79 -9.99 10.87
N ALA A 87 -12.48 -9.56 12.10
CA ALA A 87 -12.57 -10.39 13.30
C ALA A 87 -14.01 -10.83 13.63
N LYS A 88 -15.03 -10.11 13.13
CA LYS A 88 -16.45 -10.48 13.31
C LYS A 88 -16.93 -11.54 12.32
N ASN A 89 -16.14 -11.85 11.28
CA ASN A 89 -16.51 -12.90 10.34
C ASN A 89 -16.61 -14.25 11.04
N LYS A 90 -17.56 -15.09 10.61
CA LYS A 90 -17.59 -16.50 11.03
C LYS A 90 -16.29 -17.18 10.56
N PRO A 91 -15.57 -17.91 11.43
CA PRO A 91 -14.38 -18.62 11.02
C PRO A 91 -14.72 -19.74 10.03
N ASP A 92 -13.82 -19.99 9.08
CA ASP A 92 -13.90 -21.15 8.17
C ASP A 92 -13.50 -22.46 8.88
N SER A 93 -13.41 -23.56 8.12
CA SER A 93 -13.02 -24.88 8.66
C SER A 93 -11.62 -24.91 9.27
N ASN A 94 -10.75 -23.96 8.90
CA ASN A 94 -9.38 -23.81 9.38
C ASN A 94 -9.24 -22.70 10.43
N GLN A 95 -10.36 -22.28 11.03
CA GLN A 95 -10.43 -21.19 12.01
C GLN A 95 -9.98 -19.83 11.46
N GLN A 96 -10.02 -19.63 10.13
CA GLN A 96 -9.62 -18.37 9.51
C GLN A 96 -10.81 -17.44 9.32
N ARG A 97 -10.62 -16.16 9.61
CA ARG A 97 -11.60 -15.08 9.45
C ARG A 97 -11.27 -14.16 8.29
N GLY A 98 -10.02 -14.12 7.86
CA GLY A 98 -9.61 -13.39 6.67
C GLY A 98 -8.12 -13.36 6.41
N VAL A 99 -7.74 -12.62 5.37
CA VAL A 99 -6.35 -12.43 4.97
C VAL A 99 -6.08 -11.00 4.55
N ILE A 100 -4.94 -10.46 4.99
CA ILE A 100 -4.41 -9.17 4.57
C ILE A 100 -3.21 -9.44 3.66
N ILE A 101 -3.21 -8.80 2.49
CA ILE A 101 -2.14 -8.88 1.51
C ILE A 101 -1.60 -7.46 1.32
N ASN A 102 -0.33 -7.25 1.67
CA ASN A 102 0.34 -5.97 1.47
C ASN A 102 1.18 -6.02 0.20
N LEU A 103 1.19 -4.93 -0.58
CA LEU A 103 2.13 -4.78 -1.69
C LEU A 103 3.36 -3.97 -1.29
N SER A 104 4.46 -4.68 -1.12
CA SER A 104 5.80 -4.11 -1.02
C SER A 104 6.39 -3.88 -2.43
N SER A 105 7.67 -4.16 -2.64
CA SER A 105 8.38 -4.08 -3.92
C SER A 105 9.75 -4.77 -3.81
N MET A 106 10.35 -5.20 -4.93
CA MET A 106 11.78 -5.50 -4.99
C MET A 106 12.65 -4.31 -4.51
N MET A 107 12.14 -3.08 -4.67
CA MET A 107 12.79 -1.86 -4.19
C MET A 107 12.91 -1.78 -2.66
N ALA A 108 12.21 -2.66 -1.92
CA ALA A 108 12.41 -2.82 -0.49
C ALA A 108 13.78 -3.42 -0.12
N TYR A 109 14.43 -4.09 -1.07
CA TYR A 109 15.69 -4.82 -0.86
C TYR A 109 16.84 -4.17 -1.61
N GLU A 110 16.62 -3.75 -2.86
CA GLU A 110 17.66 -3.18 -3.71
C GLU A 110 17.11 -1.97 -4.49
N PRO A 111 16.89 -0.82 -3.82
CA PRO A 111 16.46 0.38 -4.50
C PRO A 111 17.64 1.02 -5.27
N PRO A 112 17.49 1.36 -6.56
CA PRO A 112 18.48 2.15 -7.29
C PRO A 112 18.57 3.59 -6.75
N PRO A 113 19.62 4.35 -7.13
CA PRO A 113 19.74 5.77 -6.82
C PRO A 113 18.47 6.56 -7.20
N GLY A 114 18.10 7.51 -6.37
CA GLY A 114 16.88 8.32 -6.54
C GLY A 114 15.61 7.73 -5.94
N LEU A 115 15.59 6.46 -5.55
CA LEU A 115 14.42 5.80 -4.94
C LEU A 115 14.49 5.65 -3.42
N VAL A 116 15.28 6.46 -2.71
CA VAL A 116 15.44 6.33 -1.26
C VAL A 116 14.10 6.41 -0.51
N ALA A 117 13.22 7.35 -0.87
CA ALA A 117 11.91 7.48 -0.27
C ALA A 117 11.04 6.24 -0.56
N TYR A 118 10.97 5.82 -1.82
CA TYR A 118 10.16 4.68 -2.22
C TYR A 118 10.66 3.37 -1.59
N GLY A 119 11.95 3.08 -1.70
CA GLY A 119 12.60 1.91 -1.13
C GLY A 119 12.36 1.83 0.38
N ALA A 120 12.61 2.91 1.11
CA ALA A 120 12.36 2.95 2.56
C ALA A 120 10.90 2.65 2.92
N THR A 121 9.93 3.20 2.18
CA THR A 121 8.51 2.87 2.43
C THR A 121 8.21 1.40 2.18
N LYS A 122 8.76 0.80 1.11
CA LYS A 122 8.51 -0.60 0.79
C LYS A 122 9.21 -1.54 1.78
N SER A 123 10.40 -1.19 2.28
CA SER A 123 11.03 -1.88 3.41
C SER A 123 10.15 -1.81 4.67
N ALA A 124 9.55 -0.64 4.97
CA ALA A 124 8.63 -0.50 6.09
C ALA A 124 7.38 -1.38 5.92
N VAL A 125 6.80 -1.45 4.71
CA VAL A 125 5.67 -2.36 4.41
C VAL A 125 6.07 -3.82 4.63
N SER A 126 7.23 -4.26 4.13
CA SER A 126 7.74 -5.60 4.39
C SER A 126 7.95 -5.86 5.89
N GLY A 127 8.53 -4.89 6.61
CA GLY A 127 8.79 -4.96 8.05
C GLY A 127 7.54 -5.07 8.91
N MET A 128 6.40 -4.51 8.47
CA MET A 128 5.12 -4.61 9.19
C MET A 128 4.47 -6.00 9.12
N THR A 129 4.87 -6.85 8.16
CA THR A 129 4.19 -8.13 7.89
C THR A 129 4.16 -9.07 9.10
N ILE A 130 5.33 -9.39 9.65
CA ILE A 130 5.47 -10.34 10.77
C ILE A 130 4.78 -9.83 12.05
N PRO A 131 4.99 -8.57 12.50
CA PRO A 131 4.30 -8.10 13.70
C PRO A 131 2.78 -8.04 13.52
N LEU A 132 2.27 -7.63 12.35
CA LEU A 132 0.83 -7.68 12.07
C LEU A 132 0.29 -9.12 12.08
N ALA A 133 0.98 -10.06 11.43
CA ALA A 133 0.59 -11.48 11.42
C ALA A 133 0.53 -12.05 12.84
N ARG A 134 1.55 -11.78 13.66
CA ARG A 134 1.61 -12.25 15.06
C ARG A 134 0.52 -11.62 15.92
N GLY A 135 0.28 -10.31 15.78
CA GLY A 135 -0.75 -9.59 16.54
C GLY A 135 -2.17 -10.04 16.21
N LEU A 136 -2.41 -10.54 14.99
CA LEU A 136 -3.73 -10.93 14.50
C LEU A 136 -3.97 -12.45 14.48
N ALA A 137 -2.95 -13.25 14.83
CA ALA A 137 -3.01 -14.71 14.79
C ALA A 137 -4.16 -15.30 15.62
N SER A 138 -4.40 -14.77 16.83
CA SER A 138 -5.48 -15.23 17.72
C SER A 138 -6.88 -14.96 17.15
N GLN A 139 -7.00 -14.03 16.20
CA GLN A 139 -8.24 -13.72 15.51
C GLN A 139 -8.42 -14.54 14.22
N GLY A 140 -7.48 -15.43 13.88
CA GLY A 140 -7.53 -16.18 12.63
C GLY A 140 -7.39 -15.31 11.39
N ILE A 141 -6.67 -14.18 11.48
CA ILE A 141 -6.42 -13.30 10.33
C ILE A 141 -4.94 -13.42 9.93
N ARG A 142 -4.71 -13.87 8.70
CA ARG A 142 -3.35 -14.00 8.15
C ARG A 142 -2.90 -12.67 7.56
N VAL A 143 -1.59 -12.44 7.58
CA VAL A 143 -0.98 -11.29 6.89
C VAL A 143 0.19 -11.78 6.06
N ILE A 144 0.19 -11.45 4.78
CA ILE A 144 1.27 -11.75 3.85
C ILE A 144 1.65 -10.48 3.09
N THR A 145 2.87 -10.46 2.56
CA THR A 145 3.36 -9.37 1.73
C THR A 145 3.91 -9.94 0.43
N ILE A 146 3.54 -9.31 -0.68
CA ILE A 146 4.07 -9.61 -2.00
C ILE A 146 5.06 -8.49 -2.35
N CYS A 147 6.19 -8.87 -2.94
CA CYS A 147 7.23 -7.94 -3.38
C CYS A 147 7.37 -8.01 -4.90
N PRO A 148 6.55 -7.24 -5.66
CA PRO A 148 6.63 -7.23 -7.10
C PRO A 148 7.97 -6.72 -7.63
N GLY A 149 8.40 -7.28 -8.75
CA GLY A 149 9.38 -6.65 -9.65
C GLY A 149 8.71 -5.61 -10.55
N TYR A 150 9.20 -5.46 -11.77
CA TYR A 150 8.54 -4.63 -12.77
C TYR A 150 7.24 -5.28 -13.24
N ILE A 151 6.15 -4.52 -13.21
CA ILE A 151 4.83 -4.92 -13.70
C ILE A 151 4.38 -3.86 -14.71
N ASP A 152 3.68 -4.26 -15.78
CA ASP A 152 3.04 -3.29 -16.67
C ASP A 152 1.88 -2.57 -15.94
N SER A 153 2.11 -1.30 -15.58
CA SER A 153 1.14 -0.46 -14.89
C SER A 153 1.42 1.02 -15.21
N PRO A 154 0.43 1.92 -15.04
CA PRO A 154 0.66 3.35 -15.20
C PRO A 154 1.82 3.90 -14.36
N MET A 155 2.08 3.32 -13.18
CA MET A 155 3.19 3.69 -12.30
C MET A 155 4.55 3.38 -12.93
N THR A 156 4.68 2.22 -13.57
CA THR A 156 5.94 1.75 -14.15
C THR A 156 6.27 2.49 -15.44
N GLY A 157 5.25 2.93 -16.20
CA GLY A 157 5.45 3.83 -17.35
C GLY A 157 6.15 5.13 -16.98
N VAL A 158 5.81 5.72 -15.82
CA VAL A 158 6.48 6.92 -15.29
C VAL A 158 7.92 6.62 -14.84
N LEU A 159 8.12 5.46 -14.20
CA LEU A 159 9.44 5.06 -13.69
C LEU A 159 10.45 4.75 -14.81
N VAL A 160 10.03 4.06 -15.88
CA VAL A 160 10.91 3.72 -17.01
C VAL A 160 11.38 4.99 -17.73
N LEU A 161 10.51 5.98 -17.93
CA LEU A 161 10.89 7.27 -18.51
C LEU A 161 11.94 8.00 -17.65
N GLN A 162 11.80 7.97 -16.33
CA GLN A 162 12.74 8.65 -15.43
C GLN A 162 14.08 7.92 -15.27
N LEU A 163 14.09 6.59 -15.36
CA LEU A 163 15.31 5.78 -15.27
C LEU A 163 16.10 5.76 -16.59
N VAL A 164 15.43 5.70 -17.75
CA VAL A 164 16.10 5.60 -19.06
C VAL A 164 16.61 6.96 -19.56
N CYS A 165 15.92 8.07 -19.23
CA CYS A 165 16.31 9.39 -19.70
C CYS A 165 17.32 10.13 -18.79
N ASN A 166 17.74 9.53 -17.67
CA ASN A 166 18.74 10.08 -16.74
C ASN A 166 20.04 9.25 -16.68
N VAL A 167 20.23 8.30 -17.60
CA VAL A 167 21.54 7.67 -17.92
C VAL A 167 22.07 8.31 -19.18
#